data_AF-A0AAW2HJZ5-F1
#
_entry.id   AF-A0AAW2HJZ5-F1
#
_cell.length_a   1.000
_cell.length_b   1.000
_cell.length_c   1.000
_cell.angle_alpha   90.00
_cell.angle_beta   90.00
_cell.angle_gamma   90.00
#
_symmetry.space_group_name_H-M   'P 1'
#
loop_
_entity.id
_entity.type
_entity.pdbx_description
1 polymer ?
#
loop_
_entity_poly.entity_id
_entity_poly.type
_entity_poly.pdbx_seq_one_letter_code
_entity_poly.pdbx_strand_id
1 'polypeptide(L)'
;MGSTARGLITGFICRLCSKMNRYVILIYGEDGERMGLADKINSYLPISVNRQDPLPKTVCLDCVARLENHCRMLQMISNAENRFKSEKENLARRTHRENEDEDESEVEYHTGDQGGTTNEDDANHNQETENPQV
;
A
#
# COMPACT_ATOMS: atom_id res chain seq x y z
N MET A 1 -27.91 -49.40 -15.47
CA MET A 1 -27.36 -48.29 -14.67
C MET A 1 -26.26 -47.63 -15.48
N GLY A 2 -26.45 -46.37 -15.88
CA GLY A 2 -25.52 -45.66 -16.76
C GLY A 2 -24.21 -45.34 -16.06
N SER A 3 -23.09 -45.63 -16.71
CA SER A 3 -21.75 -45.27 -16.23
C SER A 3 -21.60 -43.75 -16.15
N THR A 4 -21.49 -43.21 -14.94
CA THR A 4 -21.18 -41.79 -14.67
C THR A 4 -19.69 -41.45 -14.90
N ALA A 5 -18.93 -42.36 -15.51
CA ALA A 5 -17.47 -42.27 -15.65
C ALA A 5 -16.97 -41.10 -16.52
N ARG A 6 -17.85 -40.34 -17.18
CA ARG A 6 -17.47 -39.20 -18.04
C ARG A 6 -18.35 -37.94 -17.89
N GLY A 7 -19.06 -37.81 -16.77
CA GLY A 7 -19.73 -36.54 -16.44
C GLY A 7 -18.76 -35.61 -15.73
N LEU A 8 -18.16 -34.64 -16.43
CA LEU A 8 -17.42 -33.54 -15.80
C LEU A 8 -18.41 -32.69 -14.99
N ILE A 9 -18.51 -32.93 -13.67
CA ILE A 9 -19.34 -32.11 -12.78
C ILE A 9 -18.57 -30.82 -12.46
N THR A 10 -18.42 -29.94 -13.45
CA THR A 10 -17.69 -28.67 -13.32
C THR A 10 -18.38 -27.66 -12.41
N GLY A 11 -19.68 -27.85 -12.15
CA GLY A 11 -20.51 -26.97 -11.32
C GLY A 11 -20.18 -26.95 -9.83
N PHE A 12 -19.24 -27.76 -9.35
CA PHE A 12 -18.82 -27.79 -7.94
C PHE A 12 -17.35 -27.44 -7.73
N ILE A 13 -16.61 -27.08 -8.79
CA ILE A 13 -15.19 -26.73 -8.67
C ILE A 13 -15.06 -25.24 -8.35
N CYS A 14 -14.38 -24.90 -7.28
CA CYS A 14 -14.13 -23.50 -6.91
C CYS A 14 -13.03 -22.89 -7.78
N ARG A 15 -13.28 -21.71 -8.36
CA ARG A 15 -12.32 -20.96 -9.17
C ARG A 15 -11.08 -20.53 -8.40
N LEU A 16 -11.21 -20.23 -7.11
CA LEU A 16 -10.12 -19.66 -6.31
C LEU A 16 -9.18 -20.71 -5.73
N CYS A 17 -9.68 -21.91 -5.41
CA CYS A 17 -8.85 -22.97 -4.82
C CYS A 17 -8.78 -24.26 -5.64
N SER A 18 -9.50 -24.33 -6.77
CA SER A 18 -9.58 -25.50 -7.65
C SER A 18 -10.06 -26.79 -6.98
N LYS A 19 -10.62 -26.71 -5.77
CA LYS A 19 -11.20 -27.85 -5.04
C LYS A 19 -12.67 -28.02 -5.37
N MET A 20 -13.12 -29.27 -5.40
CA MET A 20 -14.54 -29.60 -5.46
C MET A 20 -15.20 -29.33 -4.11
N ASN A 21 -16.34 -28.65 -4.11
CA ASN A 21 -17.06 -28.26 -2.90
C ASN A 21 -18.55 -28.50 -3.09
N ARG A 22 -19.22 -29.05 -2.06
CA ARG A 22 -20.67 -29.30 -2.10
C ARG A 22 -21.49 -28.03 -2.28
N TYR A 23 -21.00 -26.92 -1.72
CA TYR A 23 -21.66 -25.61 -1.78
C TYR A 23 -20.74 -24.62 -2.48
N VAL A 24 -21.24 -24.06 -3.59
CA VAL A 24 -20.58 -23.03 -4.37
C VAL A 24 -21.59 -21.99 -4.82
N ILE A 25 -21.10 -20.76 -5.03
CA ILE A 25 -21.84 -19.62 -5.55
C ILE A 25 -21.36 -19.35 -6.97
N LEU A 26 -22.30 -19.12 -7.89
CA LEU A 26 -21.96 -18.67 -9.25
C LEU A 26 -21.47 -17.23 -9.20
N ILE A 27 -20.27 -16.96 -9.74
CA ILE A 27 -19.66 -15.61 -9.78
C ILE A 27 -20.59 -14.59 -10.44
N TYR A 28 -21.28 -15.02 -11.49
CA TYR A 28 -22.19 -14.21 -12.30
C TYR A 28 -23.66 -14.62 -12.13
N GLY A 29 -23.99 -15.31 -11.04
CA GLY A 29 -25.38 -15.56 -10.64
C GLY A 29 -25.86 -14.47 -9.69
N GLU A 30 -27.15 -14.51 -9.32
CA GLU A 30 -27.78 -13.52 -8.44
C GLU A 30 -27.01 -13.26 -7.14
N ASP A 31 -26.64 -14.33 -6.43
CA ASP A 31 -25.86 -14.21 -5.20
C ASP A 31 -24.45 -13.63 -5.45
N GLY A 32 -23.79 -14.05 -6.54
CA GLY A 32 -22.46 -13.56 -6.89
C GLY A 32 -22.45 -12.08 -7.28
N GLU A 33 -23.49 -11.61 -7.97
CA GLU A 33 -23.72 -10.21 -8.31
C GLU A 33 -24.04 -9.39 -7.06
N ARG A 34 -24.95 -9.86 -6.19
CA ARG A 34 -25.27 -9.22 -4.91
C ARG A 34 -24.03 -9.03 -4.02
N MET A 35 -23.11 -9.98 -4.07
CA MET A 35 -21.86 -9.92 -3.31
C MET A 35 -20.71 -9.19 -4.03
N GLY A 36 -20.87 -8.83 -5.30
CA GLY A 36 -19.84 -8.21 -6.13
C GLY A 36 -18.61 -9.11 -6.31
N LEU A 37 -18.79 -10.42 -6.46
CA LEU A 37 -17.68 -11.38 -6.49
C LEU A 37 -16.72 -11.13 -7.66
N ALA A 38 -17.23 -10.86 -8.86
CA ALA A 38 -16.39 -10.62 -10.03
C ALA A 38 -15.47 -9.40 -9.82
N ASP A 39 -16.05 -8.28 -9.37
CA ASP A 39 -15.30 -7.04 -9.13
C ASP A 39 -14.27 -7.24 -8.03
N LYS A 40 -14.66 -7.84 -6.89
CA LYS A 40 -13.72 -8.11 -5.80
C LYS A 40 -12.57 -9.01 -6.22
N ILE A 41 -12.84 -10.07 -6.99
CA ILE A 41 -11.78 -10.96 -7.49
C ILE A 41 -10.82 -10.19 -8.40
N ASN A 42 -11.36 -9.43 -9.36
CA ASN A 42 -10.55 -8.68 -10.33
C ASN A 42 -9.76 -7.52 -9.69
N SER A 43 -10.29 -6.89 -8.64
CA SER A 43 -9.65 -5.76 -7.97
C SER A 43 -8.60 -6.17 -6.94
N TYR A 44 -8.82 -7.28 -6.23
CA TYR A 44 -8.02 -7.64 -5.06
C TYR A 44 -7.16 -8.88 -5.23
N LEU A 45 -7.36 -9.69 -6.28
CA LEU A 45 -6.53 -10.87 -6.56
C LEU A 45 -5.78 -10.70 -7.88
N PRO A 46 -4.60 -11.31 -8.03
CA PRO A 46 -3.80 -11.26 -9.26
C PRO A 46 -4.34 -12.23 -10.33
N ILE A 47 -5.67 -12.33 -10.47
CA ILE A 47 -6.34 -13.14 -11.49
C ILE A 47 -7.49 -12.34 -12.10
N SER A 48 -7.80 -12.62 -13.35
CA SER A 48 -8.98 -12.06 -14.00
C SER A 48 -10.06 -13.13 -14.16
N VAL A 49 -11.30 -12.75 -13.84
CA VAL A 49 -12.51 -13.51 -14.15
C VAL A 49 -13.38 -12.69 -15.09
N ASN A 50 -13.87 -13.34 -16.14
CA ASN A 50 -14.82 -12.74 -17.10
C ASN A 50 -15.97 -13.72 -17.43
N ARG A 51 -17.05 -13.23 -18.05
CA ARG A 51 -18.23 -14.06 -18.36
C ARG A 51 -17.96 -15.08 -19.48
N GLN A 52 -16.99 -14.83 -20.35
CA GLN A 52 -16.62 -15.68 -21.48
C GLN A 52 -15.56 -16.73 -21.11
N ASP A 53 -15.13 -16.76 -19.84
CA ASP A 53 -14.03 -17.60 -19.39
C ASP A 53 -14.37 -19.09 -19.53
N PRO A 54 -13.48 -19.92 -20.13
CA PRO A 54 -13.69 -21.37 -20.24
C PRO A 54 -13.58 -22.11 -18.91
N LEU A 55 -13.05 -21.49 -17.87
CA LEU A 55 -12.82 -22.10 -16.55
C LEU A 55 -14.07 -22.00 -15.64
N PRO A 56 -14.10 -22.73 -14.50
CA PRO A 56 -15.25 -22.74 -13.60
C PRO A 56 -15.66 -21.33 -13.14
N LYS A 57 -16.98 -21.06 -13.20
CA LYS A 57 -17.60 -19.77 -12.84
C LYS A 57 -18.23 -19.82 -11.45
N THR A 58 -17.67 -20.64 -10.57
CA THR A 58 -18.17 -20.96 -9.23
C THR A 58 -17.10 -20.70 -8.17
N VAL A 59 -17.49 -20.25 -6.98
CA VAL A 59 -16.59 -20.03 -5.84
C VAL A 59 -17.19 -20.70 -4.61
N CYS A 60 -16.41 -21.44 -3.83
CA CYS A 60 -16.88 -22.03 -2.58
C CYS A 60 -16.96 -20.99 -1.46
N LEU A 61 -17.79 -21.27 -0.45
CA LEU A 61 -18.04 -20.36 0.67
C LEU A 61 -16.77 -19.97 1.42
N ASP A 62 -15.86 -20.91 1.65
CA ASP A 62 -14.58 -20.63 2.32
C ASP A 62 -13.73 -19.63 1.53
N CYS A 63 -13.74 -19.73 0.21
CA CYS A 63 -13.01 -18.81 -0.66
C CYS A 63 -13.67 -17.43 -0.71
N VAL A 64 -15.00 -17.36 -0.61
CA VAL A 64 -15.71 -16.09 -0.46
C VAL A 64 -15.36 -15.41 0.87
N ALA A 65 -15.40 -16.13 1.98
CA ALA A 65 -15.03 -15.59 3.29
C ALA A 65 -13.57 -15.09 3.32
N ARG A 66 -12.65 -15.85 2.72
CA ARG A 66 -11.24 -15.43 2.57
C ARG A 66 -11.10 -14.17 1.71
N LEU A 67 -11.83 -14.09 0.60
CA LEU A 67 -11.83 -12.91 -0.28
C LEU A 67 -12.32 -11.68 0.48
N GLU A 68 -13.42 -11.78 1.23
CA GLU A 68 -13.95 -10.66 2.00
C GLU A 68 -12.97 -10.17 3.08
N ASN A 69 -12.36 -11.09 3.82
CA ASN A 69 -11.35 -10.72 4.81
C ASN A 69 -10.15 -10.04 4.15
N HIS A 70 -9.71 -10.52 2.98
CA HIS A 70 -8.64 -9.89 2.24
C HIS A 70 -8.99 -8.47 1.78
N CYS A 71 -10.20 -8.27 1.24
CA CYS A 71 -10.69 -6.94 0.86
C CYS A 71 -10.69 -5.97 2.05
N ARG A 72 -11.22 -6.40 3.21
CA ARG A 72 -11.26 -5.58 4.43
C ARG A 72 -9.85 -5.21 4.90
N MET A 73 -8.93 -6.17 4.91
CA MET A 73 -7.55 -5.93 5.30
C MET A 73 -6.89 -4.87 4.40
N LEU A 74 -7.05 -4.98 3.08
CA LEU A 74 -6.48 -4.02 2.14
C LEU A 74 -7.08 -2.62 2.29
N GLN A 75 -8.38 -2.53 2.56
CA GLN A 75 -9.03 -1.25 2.86
C GLN A 75 -8.48 -0.62 4.16
N MET A 76 -8.25 -1.42 5.20
CA MET A 76 -7.64 -0.93 6.45
C MET A 76 -6.23 -0.41 6.23
N ILE A 77 -5.41 -1.13 5.45
CA ILE A 77 -4.05 -0.71 5.10
C ILE A 77 -4.09 0.61 4.33
N SER A 78 -4.91 0.71 3.28
CA SER A 78 -5.05 1.93 2.49
C SER A 78 -5.47 3.13 3.34
N ASN A 79 -6.43 2.93 4.25
CA ASN A 79 -6.86 3.97 5.18
C ASN A 79 -5.75 4.38 6.15
N ALA A 80 -4.98 3.42 6.67
CA ALA A 80 -3.84 3.71 7.55
C ALA A 80 -2.76 4.50 6.82
N GLU A 81 -2.41 4.12 5.59
CA GLU A 81 -1.45 4.86 4.77
C GLU A 81 -1.89 6.30 4.52
N ASN A 82 -3.17 6.53 4.22
CA ASN A 82 -3.69 7.88 4.02
C ASN A 82 -3.60 8.72 5.29
N ARG A 83 -3.84 8.12 6.46
CA ARG A 83 -3.66 8.78 7.75
C ARG A 83 -2.20 9.17 7.97
N PHE A 84 -1.27 8.23 7.78
CA PHE A 84 0.16 8.49 7.94
C PHE A 84 0.68 9.56 6.96
N LYS A 85 0.20 9.57 5.72
CA LYS A 85 0.51 10.63 4.74
C LYS A 85 0.04 11.99 5.24
N SER A 86 -1.22 12.10 5.68
CA SER A 86 -1.76 13.36 6.21
C SER A 86 -1.04 13.87 7.46
N GLU A 87 -0.63 12.97 8.36
CA GLU A 87 0.14 13.32 9.55
C GLU A 87 1.55 13.83 9.19
N LYS A 88 2.22 13.17 8.24
CA LYS A 88 3.53 13.60 7.74
C LYS A 88 3.46 14.99 7.09
N GLU A 89 2.43 15.25 6.28
CA GLU A 89 2.21 16.56 5.67
C GLU A 89 1.93 17.65 6.72
N ASN A 90 1.13 17.34 7.75
CA ASN A 90 0.85 18.27 8.84
C ASN A 90 2.11 18.58 9.65
N LEU A 91 2.97 17.60 9.90
CA LEU A 91 4.26 17.80 10.57
C LEU A 91 5.17 18.72 9.76
N ALA A 92 5.31 18.47 8.45
CA ALA A 92 6.12 19.31 7.57
C ALA A 92 5.65 20.78 7.52
N ARG A 93 4.33 21.01 7.63
CA ARG A 93 3.77 22.38 7.72
C ARG A 93 4.07 23.07 9.05
N ARG A 94 4.16 22.32 10.15
CA ARG A 94 4.50 22.89 11.47
C ARG A 94 5.97 23.33 11.50
N THR A 95 6.87 22.46 11.03
CA THR A 95 8.30 22.78 10.97
C THR A 95 8.61 23.98 10.08
N HIS A 96 7.84 24.20 9.00
CA HIS A 96 8.04 25.37 8.14
C HIS A 96 7.62 26.68 8.81
N ARG A 97 6.54 26.67 9.60
CA ARG A 97 6.08 27.85 10.36
C ARG A 97 7.02 28.21 11.50
N GLU A 98 7.53 27.21 12.23
CA GLU A 98 8.45 27.41 13.35
C GLU A 98 9.78 28.04 12.90
N ASN A 99 10.23 27.78 11.67
CA ASN A 99 11.44 28.40 11.10
C ASN A 99 11.22 29.83 10.57
N GLU A 100 10.00 30.21 10.20
CA GLU A 100 9.68 31.56 9.69
C GLU A 100 9.60 32.60 10.82
N ASP A 101 9.33 32.17 12.06
CA ASP A 101 9.26 33.04 13.24
C ASP A 101 10.64 33.34 13.89
N GLU A 102 11.70 32.60 13.54
CA GLU A 102 13.06 32.84 14.08
C GLU A 102 13.88 33.88 13.27
N ASP A 103 13.52 34.16 12.02
CA ASP A 103 14.25 35.08 11.12
C ASP A 103 13.91 36.59 11.31
N GLU A 104 12.85 36.94 12.05
CA GLU A 104 12.46 38.36 12.31
C GLU A 104 13.12 38.98 13.56
N SER A 105 14.04 38.28 14.25
CA SER A 105 14.65 38.79 15.49
C SER A 105 16.04 39.42 15.36
N GLU A 106 16.67 39.41 14.17
CA GLU A 106 17.97 40.05 13.93
C GLU A 106 17.88 41.25 13.00
N VAL A 107 17.35 42.38 13.48
CA VAL A 107 17.73 43.68 12.90
C VAL A 107 17.82 44.79 13.95
N GLU A 108 18.86 45.61 13.77
CA GLU A 108 19.16 46.90 14.41
C GLU A 108 19.94 46.81 15.75
N TYR A 109 21.13 47.42 15.94
CA TYR A 109 21.70 48.67 15.40
C TYR A 109 23.25 48.71 15.45
N HIS A 110 23.83 49.44 14.49
CA HIS A 110 25.22 49.94 14.40
C HIS A 110 25.68 50.70 15.67
N THR A 111 26.94 50.97 16.03
CA THR A 111 28.14 51.40 15.27
C THR A 111 29.29 51.48 16.30
N GLY A 112 30.56 51.19 15.94
CA GLY A 112 31.67 51.46 16.87
C GLY A 112 33.01 50.86 16.48
N ASP A 113 33.68 51.52 15.55
CA ASP A 113 35.09 51.38 15.19
C ASP A 113 36.03 51.56 16.40
N GLN A 114 36.95 50.61 16.65
CA GLN A 114 38.40 50.81 16.78
C GLN A 114 39.14 49.61 17.44
N GLY A 115 40.19 49.13 16.75
CA GLY A 115 41.51 48.99 17.35
C GLY A 115 42.04 47.60 17.75
N GLY A 116 42.93 47.04 16.91
CA GLY A 116 44.29 46.65 17.35
C GLY A 116 44.62 45.17 17.62
N THR A 117 45.49 44.60 16.75
CA THR A 117 46.67 43.72 17.00
C THR A 117 46.49 42.45 17.85
N THR A 118 47.02 41.25 17.57
CA THR A 118 48.06 40.69 16.68
C THR A 118 48.00 39.16 16.89
N ASN A 119 48.37 38.38 15.84
CA ASN A 119 49.19 37.15 15.82
C ASN A 119 49.06 36.10 16.96
N GLU A 120 49.04 34.79 16.74
CA GLU A 120 49.99 33.94 16.00
C GLU A 120 49.44 32.50 16.09
N ASP A 121 49.72 31.70 15.04
CA ASP A 121 50.04 30.26 15.04
C ASP A 121 49.05 29.25 15.67
N ASP A 122 48.73 28.08 15.10
CA ASP A 122 49.62 27.15 14.43
C ASP A 122 48.84 26.09 13.63
N ALA A 123 49.51 25.51 12.65
CA ALA A 123 49.03 24.50 11.73
C ALA A 123 48.77 23.13 12.39
N ASN A 124 47.76 22.38 11.91
CA ASN A 124 47.95 20.95 11.67
C ASN A 124 46.99 20.37 10.60
N HIS A 125 47.58 20.02 9.46
CA HIS A 125 47.46 18.75 8.71
C HIS A 125 46.66 17.64 9.45
N ASN A 126 45.87 16.74 8.83
CA ASN A 126 45.99 16.17 7.50
C ASN A 126 44.81 15.22 7.14
N GLN A 127 44.51 15.15 5.84
CA GLN A 127 44.18 13.97 4.99
C GLN A 127 42.93 13.10 5.30
N GLU A 128 41.93 13.12 4.40
CA GLU A 128 41.70 12.15 3.29
C GLU A 128 41.31 10.75 3.83
N THR A 129 40.12 10.24 3.55
CA THR A 129 39.89 9.49 2.31
C THR A 129 38.41 9.19 2.07
N GLU A 130 38.11 9.12 0.77
CA GLU A 130 36.89 8.80 0.05
C GLU A 130 36.37 7.37 0.38
N ASN A 131 35.06 7.20 0.66
CA ASN A 131 34.03 6.57 -0.22
C ASN A 131 34.12 5.01 -0.30
N PRO A 132 33.17 4.23 -0.87
CA PRO A 132 31.76 4.43 -1.20
C PRO A 132 30.80 3.35 -0.64
N GLN A 133 29.54 3.68 -0.88
CA GLN A 133 28.31 2.90 -0.90
C GLN A 133 28.42 1.47 -1.47
N VAL A 134 27.63 0.56 -0.87
CA VAL A 134 26.94 -0.55 -1.54
C VAL A 134 25.48 -0.53 -1.09
#